data_AF-A0A3B8RQ29-F1
#
_entry.id   AF-A0A3B8RQ29-F1
#
_cell.length_a   1.000
_cell.length_b   1.000
_cell.length_c   1.000
_cell.angle_alpha   90.00
_cell.angle_beta   90.00
_cell.angle_gamma   90.00
#
_symmetry.space_group_name_H-M   'P 1'
#
loop_
_entity.id
_entity.type
_entity.pdbx_description
1 polymer ?
#
loop_
_entity_poly.entity_id
_entity_poly.type
_entity_poly.pdbx_seq_one_letter_code
_entity_poly.pdbx_strand_id
1 'polypeptide(L)'
;MLPIEYKLEQNYPNPFNPSTIIKFGIPERNNVLIKIYDILGSEVTTLLNHEMDAGWYELIFNAAEYSTGIYICRMQAGNYVSTKKMLMLK
;
A
#
# COMPACT_ATOMS: atom_id res chain seq x y z
N MET A 1 -2.01 14.79 -14.29
CA MET A 1 -0.54 14.73 -14.35
C MET A 1 -0.13 13.28 -14.11
N LEU A 2 0.76 12.72 -14.93
CA LEU A 2 1.29 11.37 -14.72
C LEU A 2 2.46 11.40 -13.71
N PRO A 3 2.66 10.34 -12.92
CA PRO A 3 3.86 10.19 -12.10
C PRO A 3 5.11 10.06 -13.00
N ILE A 4 6.22 10.64 -12.53
CA ILE A 4 7.52 10.56 -13.23
C ILE A 4 8.37 9.37 -12.77
N GLU A 5 8.02 8.78 -11.63
CA GLU A 5 8.71 7.64 -11.02
C GLU A 5 7.72 6.74 -10.31
N TYR A 6 8.14 5.50 -10.02
CA TYR A 6 7.39 4.63 -9.13
C TYR A 6 7.38 5.21 -7.72
N LYS A 7 6.20 5.36 -7.12
CA LYS A 7 6.07 5.94 -5.79
C LYS A 7 4.97 5.25 -4.99
N LEU A 8 5.29 4.81 -3.79
CA LEU A 8 4.32 4.51 -2.74
C LEU A 8 4.33 5.68 -1.73
N GLU A 9 3.22 6.37 -1.56
CA GLU A 9 3.10 7.46 -0.58
C GLU A 9 2.82 6.91 0.82
N GLN A 10 3.10 7.72 1.84
CA GLN A 10 2.66 7.38 3.19
C GLN A 10 1.13 7.32 3.22
N ASN A 11 0.57 6.29 3.84
CA ASN A 11 -0.89 6.18 3.99
C ASN A 11 -1.45 7.37 4.77
N TYR A 12 -2.67 7.81 4.44
CA TYR A 12 -3.36 8.87 5.16
C TYR A 12 -4.83 8.50 5.43
N PRO A 13 -5.31 8.67 6.68
CA PRO A 13 -4.56 9.11 7.86
C PRO A 13 -3.53 8.07 8.33
N ASN A 14 -2.53 8.49 9.11
CA ASN A 14 -1.62 7.61 9.86
C ASN A 14 -1.19 8.33 11.15
N PRO A 15 -1.58 7.87 12.36
CA PRO A 15 -2.32 6.63 12.64
C PRO A 15 -3.73 6.61 12.05
N PHE A 16 -4.33 5.43 11.88
CA PHE A 16 -5.64 5.25 11.25
C PHE A 16 -6.59 4.37 12.05
N ASN A 17 -7.91 4.55 11.88
CA ASN A 17 -8.96 3.74 12.52
C ASN A 17 -10.27 3.74 11.70
N PRO A 18 -10.83 2.59 11.28
CA PRO A 18 -10.11 1.33 11.00
C PRO A 18 -9.52 1.34 9.59
N SER A 19 -9.73 2.41 8.80
CA SER A 19 -9.34 2.48 7.40
C SER A 19 -8.37 3.63 7.09
N THR A 20 -7.57 3.43 6.05
CA THR A 20 -6.61 4.41 5.54
C THR A 20 -6.51 4.32 4.02
N ILE A 21 -6.09 5.40 3.38
CA ILE A 21 -5.87 5.46 1.94
C ILE A 21 -4.38 5.23 1.67
N ILE A 22 -4.10 4.30 0.77
CA ILE A 22 -2.77 4.01 0.23
C ILE A 22 -2.73 4.58 -1.18
N LYS A 23 -1.93 5.62 -1.35
CA LYS A 23 -1.73 6.26 -2.66
C LYS A 23 -0.41 5.83 -3.27
N PHE A 24 -0.42 5.53 -4.56
CA PHE A 24 0.77 5.17 -5.30
C PHE A 24 0.72 5.67 -6.74
N GLY A 25 1.89 5.77 -7.37
CA GLY A 25 2.06 6.17 -8.76
C GLY A 25 2.99 5.22 -9.50
N ILE A 26 2.65 4.93 -10.75
CA ILE A 26 3.51 4.18 -11.68
C ILE A 26 3.72 4.97 -12.99
N PRO A 27 4.97 5.17 -13.46
CA PRO A 27 5.27 6.03 -14.61
C PRO A 27 5.03 5.34 -15.95
N GLU A 28 4.91 4.01 -15.95
CA GLU A 28 4.71 3.17 -17.13
C GLU A 28 3.92 1.91 -16.75
N ARG A 29 3.40 1.22 -17.77
CA ARG A 29 2.61 0.00 -17.58
C ARG A 29 3.44 -1.09 -16.92
N ASN A 30 2.96 -1.65 -15.80
CA ASN A 30 3.67 -2.71 -15.08
C ASN A 30 2.70 -3.54 -14.22
N ASN A 31 3.09 -4.76 -13.84
CA ASN A 31 2.37 -5.54 -12.83
C ASN A 31 2.65 -4.98 -11.44
N VAL A 32 1.62 -4.47 -10.77
CA VAL A 32 1.70 -3.89 -9.43
C VAL A 32 1.14 -4.88 -8.41
N LEU A 33 1.98 -5.21 -7.43
CA LEU A 33 1.62 -6.01 -6.28
C LEU A 33 1.67 -5.16 -5.01
N ILE A 34 0.54 -5.00 -4.32
CA ILE A 34 0.45 -4.32 -3.03
C ILE A 34 -0.07 -5.30 -1.98
N LYS A 35 0.75 -5.54 -0.96
CA LYS A 35 0.47 -6.46 0.16
C LYS A 35 0.63 -5.74 1.49
N ILE A 36 -0.17 -6.14 2.47
CA ILE A 36 -0.05 -5.72 3.85
C ILE A 36 0.53 -6.87 4.67
N TYR A 37 1.48 -6.55 5.54
CA TYR A 37 2.10 -7.47 6.49
C TYR A 37 1.93 -6.94 7.92
N ASP A 38 1.98 -7.84 8.88
CA ASP A 38 2.17 -7.48 10.29
C ASP A 38 3.65 -7.16 10.60
N ILE A 39 3.95 -6.78 11.84
CA ILE A 39 5.32 -6.46 12.27
C ILE A 39 6.26 -7.68 12.30
N LEU A 40 5.71 -8.89 12.33
CA LEU A 40 6.46 -10.14 12.30
C LEU A 40 6.78 -10.58 10.86
N GLY A 41 6.22 -9.89 9.87
CA GLY A 41 6.39 -10.19 8.44
C GLY A 41 5.38 -11.20 7.91
N SER A 42 4.34 -11.55 8.67
CA SER A 42 3.25 -12.40 8.17
C SER A 42 2.39 -11.60 7.21
N GLU A 43 2.04 -12.19 6.05
CA GLU A 43 1.11 -11.56 5.13
C GLU A 43 -0.29 -11.52 5.76
N VAL A 44 -0.86 -10.30 5.84
CA VAL A 44 -2.20 -10.06 6.35
C VAL A 44 -3.20 -10.10 5.21
N THR A 45 -2.91 -9.41 4.10
CA THR A 45 -3.76 -9.40 2.92
C THR A 45 -3.03 -8.89 1.68
N THR A 46 -3.52 -9.27 0.50
CA THR A 46 -3.14 -8.69 -0.79
C THR A 46 -4.22 -7.70 -1.22
N LEU A 47 -3.88 -6.42 -1.35
CA LEU A 47 -4.82 -5.37 -1.77
C LEU A 47 -4.92 -5.24 -3.29
N LEU A 48 -3.84 -5.54 -4.00
CA LEU A 48 -3.75 -5.43 -5.44
C LEU A 48 -2.70 -6.39 -5.98
N ASN A 49 -3.01 -7.08 -7.07
CA ASN A 49 -2.06 -7.86 -7.86
C ASN A 49 -2.53 -7.84 -9.32
N HIS A 50 -2.20 -6.79 -10.05
CA HIS A 50 -2.70 -6.60 -11.40
C HIS A 50 -1.77 -5.75 -12.26
N GLU A 51 -1.84 -5.93 -13.57
CA GLU A 51 -1.17 -5.06 -14.54
C GLU A 51 -1.92 -3.73 -14.66
N MET A 52 -1.20 -2.62 -14.46
CA MET A 52 -1.79 -1.29 -14.45
C MET A 52 -1.04 -0.40 -15.44
N ASP A 53 -1.76 0.52 -16.10
CA ASP A 53 -1.17 1.55 -16.96
C ASP A 53 -0.55 2.70 -16.14
N ALA A 54 0.19 3.59 -16.80
CA ALA A 54 0.79 4.74 -16.12
C ALA A 54 -0.28 5.64 -15.44
N GLY A 55 -0.11 5.96 -14.16
CA GLY A 55 -1.10 6.73 -13.43
C GLY A 55 -0.86 6.83 -11.93
N TRP A 56 -1.64 7.71 -11.29
CA TRP A 56 -1.79 7.77 -9.84
C TRP A 56 -3.05 7.01 -9.43
N TYR A 57 -2.95 6.24 -8.36
CA TYR A 57 -3.99 5.34 -7.89
C TYR A 57 -4.12 5.41 -6.38
N GLU A 58 -5.31 5.07 -5.89
CA GLU A 58 -5.63 5.01 -4.47
C GLU A 58 -6.32 3.68 -4.15
N LEU A 59 -5.92 3.07 -3.04
CA LEU A 59 -6.55 1.88 -2.48
C LEU A 59 -6.96 2.17 -1.05
N ILE A 60 -8.10 1.60 -0.65
CA ILE A 60 -8.54 1.65 0.74
C ILE A 60 -8.07 0.36 1.42
N PHE A 61 -7.29 0.50 2.49
CA PHE A 61 -7.05 -0.59 3.43
C PHE A 61 -8.02 -0.44 4.60
N ASN A 62 -8.92 -1.41 4.78
CA ASN A 62 -9.80 -1.51 5.94
C ASN A 62 -9.30 -2.62 6.86
N ALA A 63 -8.94 -2.26 8.09
CA ALA A 63 -8.38 -3.16 9.09
C ALA A 63 -9.36 -3.47 10.25
N ALA A 64 -10.67 -3.32 10.05
CA ALA A 64 -11.67 -3.53 11.10
C ALA A 64 -11.59 -4.91 11.78
N GLU A 65 -11.28 -5.94 10.99
CA GLU A 65 -11.13 -7.34 11.42
C GLU A 65 -9.75 -7.67 12.01
N TYR A 66 -8.81 -6.72 11.99
CA TYR A 66 -7.46 -6.92 12.50
C TYR A 66 -7.23 -6.18 13.82
N SER A 67 -6.15 -6.54 14.52
CA SER A 67 -5.79 -5.96 15.83
C SER A 67 -5.10 -4.60 15.71
N THR A 68 -5.20 -3.78 16.76
CA THR A 68 -4.35 -2.60 16.93
C THR A 68 -2.88 -2.98 16.81
N GLY A 69 -2.10 -2.21 16.06
CA GLY A 69 -0.69 -2.53 15.89
C GLY A 69 -0.04 -1.87 14.68
N ILE A 70 1.21 -2.27 14.46
CA ILE A 70 2.00 -1.83 13.33
C ILE A 70 1.79 -2.79 12.15
N TYR A 71 1.48 -2.19 11.00
CA TYR A 71 1.37 -2.87 9.72
C TYR A 71 2.40 -2.31 8.74
N ILE A 72 2.79 -3.13 7.78
CA ILE A 72 3.71 -2.75 6.70
C ILE A 72 2.98 -2.92 5.37
N CYS A 73 2.73 -1.82 4.68
CA CYS A 73 2.29 -1.84 3.28
C CYS A 73 3.53 -1.95 2.39
N ARG A 74 3.57 -2.96 1.52
CA ARG A 74 4.64 -3.14 0.52
C ARG A 74 4.06 -3.08 -0.88
N MET A 75 4.66 -2.24 -1.72
CA MET A 75 4.42 -2.19 -3.15
C MET A 75 5.62 -2.80 -3.88
N GLN A 76 5.34 -3.59 -4.91
CA GLN A 76 6.32 -4.09 -5.87
C GLN A 76 5.80 -3.86 -7.30
N ALA A 77 6.62 -3.27 -8.16
CA ALA A 77 6.34 -3.06 -9.58
C ALA A 77 7.65 -3.14 -10.37
N GLY A 78 7.81 -4.18 -11.21
CA GLY A 78 9.11 -4.49 -11.81
C GLY A 78 10.22 -4.65 -10.75
N ASN A 79 11.30 -3.87 -10.89
CA ASN A 79 12.42 -3.83 -9.95
C ASN A 79 12.20 -2.86 -8.77
N TYR A 80 11.13 -2.05 -8.79
CA TYR A 80 10.81 -1.14 -7.69
C TYR A 80 10.16 -1.91 -6.55
N VAL A 81 10.71 -1.74 -5.34
CA VAL A 81 10.11 -2.21 -4.09
C VAL A 81 10.12 -1.05 -3.10
N SER A 82 8.96 -0.78 -2.48
CA SER A 82 8.83 0.25 -1.46
C SER A 82 7.90 -0.21 -0.36
N THR A 83 8.19 0.22 0.86
CA THR A 83 7.43 -0.16 2.06
C THR A 83 7.07 1.07 2.88
N LYS A 84 5.87 1.07 3.46
CA LYS A 84 5.39 2.09 4.39
C LYS A 84 4.87 1.45 5.66
N LYS A 85 5.34 1.95 6.80
CA LYS A 85 4.88 1.56 8.12
C LYS A 85 3.60 2.33 8.45
N MET A 86 2.59 1.62 8.93
CA MET A 86 1.27 2.17 9.27
C MET A 86 0.93 1.78 10.71
N LEU A 87 0.34 2.70 11.47
CA LEU A 87 -0.13 2.42 12.83
C LEU A 87 -1.67 2.39 12.82
N MET A 88 -2.23 1.22 13.04
CA MET A 88 -3.66 1.04 13.24
C MET A 88 -3.97 1.26 14.72
N LEU A 89 -4.95 2.11 15.00
CA LEU A 89 -5.54 2.30 16.32
C LEU A 89 -6.99 1.84 16.25
N LYS A 90 -7.48 1.19 17.30
CA LYS A 90 -8.88 0.82 17.45
C LYS A 90 -9.50 1.67 18.55
#